data_AF-A0A969GRM1-F1
#
_entry.id   AF-A0A969GRM1-F1
#
_cell.length_a   1.000
_cell.length_b   1.000
_cell.length_c   1.000
_cell.angle_alpha   90.00
_cell.angle_beta   90.00
_cell.angle_gamma   90.00
#
_symmetry.space_group_name_H-M   'P 1'
#
loop_
_entity.id
_entity.type
_entity.pdbx_description
1 polymer ?
#
loop_
_entity_poly.entity_id
_entity_poly.type
_entity_poly.pdbx_seq_one_letter_code
_entity_poly.pdbx_strand_id
1 'polypeptide(L)'
;MLGRDIKGADDAFLLHDEMEEINDPVYFREFIQHAEQHGLHYLADAEFRTVFPFDIPQETMSYIQSHSRDTIELEQYLDFLRNRMFRQTLLCRADAQVDRVLEPSRIVDLYVSSQAKPSSVQPDIQNVTIEQFKSNDGGVLTTDHPVTKAAMMILREHWPAAIGLEKLLELARGRLGRRADRQGDRRNRRKQSESERNELNRDRLVLADNLLRAFAYSTQLVKLSAFTPNFTTTVSRRPIASPVARTQAVDGAVVTSLQHDRVRLTDVQRVLLPLLDGSRDRTALLDELASRAVATGPAADPTALHSLRNALATDLDLHLRYFAEFSLLIG
;
A
#
# COMPACT_ATOMS: atom_id res chain seq x y z
N MET A 1 -20.61 19.97 -15.60
CA MET A 1 -21.03 18.57 -15.83
C MET A 1 -20.47 18.08 -17.17
N LEU A 2 -19.15 17.89 -17.27
CA LEU A 2 -18.49 17.37 -18.46
C LEU A 2 -17.45 16.32 -17.99
N GLY A 3 -17.64 15.05 -18.37
CA GLY A 3 -16.50 14.15 -18.60
C GLY A 3 -16.30 12.91 -17.71
N ARG A 4 -17.32 12.32 -17.07
CA ARG A 4 -17.21 10.90 -16.68
C ARG A 4 -17.85 10.04 -17.75
N ASP A 5 -17.10 9.06 -18.26
CA ASP A 5 -17.64 8.06 -19.17
C ASP A 5 -18.54 7.12 -18.34
N ILE A 6 -19.85 7.33 -18.43
CA ILE A 6 -20.87 6.56 -17.71
C ILE A 6 -21.06 5.17 -18.34
N LYS A 7 -20.48 4.94 -19.54
CA LYS A 7 -20.57 3.65 -20.22
C LYS A 7 -19.82 2.58 -19.44
N GLY A 8 -20.57 1.60 -18.92
CA GLY A 8 -20.05 0.46 -18.17
C GLY A 8 -20.03 0.65 -16.65
N ALA A 9 -20.62 1.73 -16.14
CA ALA A 9 -20.89 1.85 -14.71
C ALA A 9 -21.92 0.82 -14.25
N ASP A 10 -21.78 0.35 -13.01
CA ASP A 10 -22.72 -0.59 -12.37
C ASP A 10 -24.06 0.10 -12.08
N ASP A 11 -25.18 -0.64 -12.14
CA ASP A 11 -26.52 -0.09 -11.93
C ASP A 11 -26.63 0.60 -10.56
N ALA A 12 -25.99 0.02 -9.53
CA ALA A 12 -25.95 0.60 -8.20
C ALA A 12 -25.24 1.97 -8.17
N PHE A 13 -24.18 2.15 -8.97
CA PHE A 13 -23.49 3.44 -9.08
C PHE A 13 -24.39 4.48 -9.76
N LEU A 14 -25.08 4.12 -10.85
CA LEU A 14 -25.97 5.05 -11.54
C LEU A 14 -27.11 5.51 -10.65
N LEU A 15 -27.73 4.56 -9.93
CA LEU A 15 -28.84 4.85 -9.03
C LEU A 15 -28.41 5.73 -7.86
N HIS A 16 -27.25 5.47 -7.27
CA HIS A 16 -26.78 6.18 -6.08
C HIS A 16 -26.10 7.52 -6.39
N ASP A 17 -25.31 7.64 -7.46
CA ASP A 17 -24.50 8.85 -7.68
C ASP A 17 -25.13 9.83 -8.68
N GLU A 18 -25.85 9.34 -9.69
CA GLU A 18 -26.41 10.17 -10.77
C GLU A 18 -27.92 10.38 -10.65
N MET A 19 -28.62 9.41 -10.03
CA MET A 19 -30.08 9.41 -9.91
C MET A 19 -30.56 9.56 -8.46
N GLU A 20 -29.66 9.94 -7.54
CA GLU A 20 -30.06 10.23 -6.17
C GLU A 20 -31.10 11.35 -6.14
N GLU A 21 -32.15 11.18 -5.33
CA GLU A 21 -33.22 12.16 -5.23
C GLU A 21 -32.72 13.49 -4.64
N ILE A 22 -31.71 13.43 -3.77
CA ILE A 22 -31.13 14.59 -3.08
C ILE A 22 -29.61 14.48 -3.11
N ASN A 23 -28.96 15.46 -3.72
CA ASN A 23 -27.52 15.68 -3.62
C ASN A 23 -27.30 17.18 -3.39
N ASP A 24 -26.87 17.54 -2.18
CA ASP A 24 -26.60 18.92 -1.75
C ASP A 24 -25.08 19.19 -1.76
N PRO A 25 -24.49 19.58 -2.91
CA PRO A 25 -23.07 19.87 -2.99
C PRO A 25 -22.75 21.12 -2.20
N VAL A 26 -21.73 21.03 -1.35
CA VAL A 26 -21.22 22.15 -0.55
C VAL A 26 -19.76 22.41 -0.88
N TYR A 27 -19.35 23.67 -0.78
CA TYR A 27 -17.94 24.01 -0.82
C TYR A 27 -17.22 23.51 0.43
N PHE A 28 -15.92 23.21 0.30
CA PHE A 28 -15.10 22.74 1.42
C PHE A 28 -15.14 23.71 2.60
N ARG A 29 -15.09 25.03 2.35
CA ARG A 29 -15.20 26.03 3.41
C ARG A 29 -16.54 25.97 4.15
N GLU A 30 -17.64 25.74 3.44
CA GLU A 30 -18.99 25.64 4.05
C GLU A 30 -19.09 24.39 4.93
N PHE A 31 -18.55 23.27 4.45
CA PHE A 31 -18.45 22.05 5.23
C PHE A 31 -17.63 22.24 6.52
N ILE A 32 -16.47 22.91 6.44
CA ILE A 32 -15.63 23.18 7.61
C ILE A 32 -16.32 24.14 8.58
N GLN A 33 -16.96 25.20 8.08
CA GLN A 33 -17.72 26.12 8.92
C GLN A 33 -18.83 25.41 9.69
N HIS A 34 -19.52 24.45 9.06
CA HIS A 34 -20.51 23.61 9.73
C HIS A 34 -19.86 22.71 10.80
N ALA A 35 -18.73 22.07 10.49
CA ALA A 35 -18.00 21.24 11.46
C ALA A 35 -17.52 22.03 12.70
N GLU A 36 -17.06 23.27 12.50
CA GLU A 36 -16.59 24.15 13.58
C GLU A 36 -17.70 24.53 14.57
N GLN A 37 -18.95 24.66 14.11
CA GLN A 37 -20.12 24.87 14.98
C GLN A 37 -20.33 23.72 15.97
N HIS A 38 -19.78 22.54 15.66
CA HIS A 38 -19.82 21.35 16.50
C HIS A 38 -18.50 21.07 17.24
N GLY A 39 -17.58 22.03 17.30
CA GLY A 39 -16.32 21.90 18.02
C GLY A 39 -15.31 20.96 17.35
N LEU A 40 -15.42 20.78 16.04
CA LEU A 40 -14.50 20.01 15.22
C LEU A 40 -13.61 20.92 14.37
N HIS A 41 -12.39 20.48 14.08
CA HIS A 41 -11.42 21.19 13.25
C HIS A 41 -10.87 20.27 12.16
N TYR A 42 -10.52 20.86 11.02
CA TYR A 42 -9.89 20.16 9.91
C TYR A 42 -8.54 19.57 10.33
N LEU A 43 -8.39 18.24 10.18
CA LEU A 43 -7.11 17.57 10.38
C LEU A 43 -6.34 17.49 9.06
N ALA A 44 -6.89 16.78 8.08
CA ALA A 44 -6.31 16.54 6.76
C ALA A 44 -7.36 15.89 5.84
N ASP A 45 -7.01 15.67 4.57
CA ASP A 45 -7.73 14.76 3.70
C ASP A 45 -7.14 13.34 3.80
N ALA A 46 -7.98 12.31 3.71
CA ALA A 46 -7.55 10.92 3.75
C ALA A 46 -6.75 10.53 2.50
N GLU A 47 -7.00 11.19 1.35
CA GLU A 47 -6.16 11.07 0.17
C GLU A 47 -4.99 12.07 0.28
N PHE A 48 -3.92 11.62 0.91
CA PHE A 48 -2.77 12.46 1.26
C PHE A 48 -2.12 13.16 0.05
N ARG A 49 -2.19 12.56 -1.16
CA ARG A 49 -1.67 13.22 -2.37
C ARG A 49 -2.39 14.52 -2.69
N THR A 50 -3.68 14.62 -2.36
CA THR A 50 -4.44 15.85 -2.62
C THR A 50 -3.92 17.02 -1.79
N VAL A 51 -3.29 16.73 -0.65
CA VAL A 51 -2.63 17.71 0.22
C VAL A 51 -1.33 18.25 -0.41
N PHE A 52 -0.68 17.49 -1.30
CA PHE A 52 0.57 17.88 -1.97
C PHE A 52 0.40 18.11 -3.47
N PRO A 53 0.33 19.37 -3.92
CA PRO A 53 0.13 19.69 -5.33
C PRO A 53 1.42 19.66 -6.14
N PHE A 54 2.04 18.48 -6.27
CA PHE A 54 3.22 18.28 -7.14
C PHE A 54 2.91 18.53 -8.62
N ASP A 55 1.64 18.48 -9.00
CA ASP A 55 1.12 18.78 -10.33
C ASP A 55 1.00 20.28 -10.62
N ILE A 56 1.07 21.14 -9.60
CA ILE A 56 0.95 22.60 -9.73
C ILE A 56 2.36 23.23 -9.80
N PRO A 57 2.64 24.09 -10.79
CA PRO A 57 3.91 24.81 -10.87
C PRO A 57 4.20 25.58 -9.58
N GLN A 58 5.47 25.58 -9.16
CA GLN A 58 5.89 26.20 -7.90
C GLN A 58 5.52 27.68 -7.78
N GLU A 59 5.56 28.43 -8.89
CA GLU A 59 5.16 29.84 -8.93
C GLU A 59 3.67 30.00 -8.60
N THR A 60 2.80 29.20 -9.25
CA THR A 60 1.37 29.17 -8.96
C THR A 60 1.09 28.79 -7.52
N MET A 61 1.80 27.79 -6.99
CA MET A 61 1.63 27.38 -5.60
C MET A 61 2.03 28.49 -4.63
N SER A 62 3.15 29.16 -4.88
CA SER A 62 3.61 30.29 -4.07
C SER A 62 2.63 31.46 -4.12
N TYR A 63 2.02 31.70 -5.28
CA TYR A 63 0.96 32.69 -5.45
C TYR A 63 -0.25 32.35 -4.59
N ILE A 64 -0.79 31.13 -4.68
CA ILE A 64 -1.97 30.72 -3.90
C ILE A 64 -1.67 30.78 -2.39
N GLN A 65 -0.50 30.29 -1.96
CA GLN A 65 -0.09 30.32 -0.55
C GLN A 65 -0.02 31.76 -0.02
N SER A 66 0.59 32.68 -0.76
CA SER A 66 0.70 34.09 -0.34
C SER A 66 -0.62 34.85 -0.32
N HIS A 67 -1.64 34.37 -1.03
CA HIS A 67 -2.96 34.99 -1.11
C HIS A 67 -4.03 34.27 -0.26
N SER A 68 -3.70 33.13 0.34
CA SER A 68 -4.60 32.39 1.23
C SER A 68 -4.40 32.84 2.67
N ARG A 69 -5.48 33.14 3.40
CA ARG A 69 -5.41 33.56 4.80
C ARG A 69 -5.07 32.43 5.75
N ASP A 70 -5.52 31.22 5.41
CA ASP A 70 -5.37 30.02 6.21
C ASP A 70 -5.34 28.77 5.30
N THR A 71 -5.17 27.61 5.93
CA THR A 71 -5.15 26.30 5.24
C THR A 71 -6.49 25.97 4.59
N ILE A 72 -7.62 26.44 5.14
CA ILE A 72 -8.95 26.13 4.58
C ILE A 72 -9.16 26.86 3.26
N GLU A 73 -8.77 28.13 3.19
CA GLU A 73 -8.78 28.91 1.96
C GLU A 73 -7.82 28.34 0.91
N LEU A 74 -6.63 27.92 1.33
CA LEU A 74 -5.65 27.26 0.46
C LEU A 74 -6.25 25.99 -0.19
N GLU A 75 -6.82 25.10 0.61
CA GLU A 75 -7.49 23.88 0.16
C GLU A 75 -8.68 24.17 -0.75
N GLN A 76 -9.46 25.21 -0.45
CA GLN A 76 -10.59 25.63 -1.27
C GLN A 76 -10.14 26.14 -2.65
N TYR A 77 -9.02 26.87 -2.75
CA TYR A 77 -8.44 27.26 -4.03
C TYR A 77 -7.97 26.05 -4.84
N LEU A 78 -7.36 25.06 -4.18
CA LEU A 78 -6.95 23.81 -4.82
C LEU A 78 -8.15 23.01 -5.34
N ASP A 79 -9.31 23.06 -4.66
CA ASP A 79 -10.54 22.45 -5.18
C ASP A 79 -11.01 23.07 -6.47
N PHE A 80 -10.98 24.40 -6.57
CA PHE A 80 -11.35 25.10 -7.79
C PHE A 80 -10.41 24.77 -8.95
N LEU A 81 -9.10 24.76 -8.70
CA LEU A 81 -8.10 24.45 -9.73
C LEU A 81 -8.19 23.01 -10.25
N ARG A 82 -8.55 22.07 -9.36
CA ARG A 82 -8.66 20.65 -9.71
C ARG A 82 -10.07 20.22 -10.10
N ASN A 83 -11.04 21.14 -10.05
CA ASN A 83 -12.45 20.81 -10.18
C ASN A 83 -12.84 19.62 -9.29
N ARG A 84 -12.47 19.70 -8.00
CA ARG A 84 -12.59 18.57 -7.07
C ARG A 84 -14.05 18.29 -6.77
N MET A 85 -14.48 17.06 -7.09
CA MET A 85 -15.88 16.63 -6.93
C MET A 85 -16.15 15.89 -5.61
N PHE A 86 -15.12 15.30 -4.99
CA PHE A 86 -15.25 14.50 -3.77
C PHE A 86 -14.07 14.75 -2.82
N ARG A 87 -14.36 14.75 -1.51
CA ARG A 87 -13.39 14.85 -0.41
C ARG A 87 -13.59 13.71 0.57
N GLN A 88 -12.49 13.30 1.21
CA GLN A 88 -12.51 12.33 2.30
C GLN A 88 -11.87 13.01 3.52
N THR A 89 -12.61 13.93 4.13
CA THR A 89 -12.07 14.82 5.15
C THR A 89 -11.98 14.16 6.53
N LEU A 90 -10.80 14.24 7.14
CA LEU A 90 -10.58 13.87 8.54
C LEU A 90 -10.75 15.11 9.42
N LEU A 91 -11.56 14.96 10.47
CA LEU A 91 -11.78 15.99 11.49
C LEU A 91 -11.21 15.53 12.83
N CYS A 92 -10.82 16.48 13.66
CA CYS A 92 -10.39 16.26 15.03
C CYS A 92 -11.13 17.22 15.97
N ARG A 93 -11.00 17.04 17.28
CA ARG A 93 -11.54 18.00 18.25
C ARG A 93 -10.83 19.34 18.13
N ALA A 94 -11.55 20.43 18.33
CA ALA A 94 -11.01 21.79 18.25
C ALA A 94 -9.83 22.07 19.22
N ASP A 95 -9.75 21.34 20.34
CA ASP A 95 -8.68 21.47 21.32
C ASP A 95 -7.43 20.63 21.00
N ALA A 96 -7.47 19.82 19.94
CA ALA A 96 -6.32 19.03 19.51
C ALA A 96 -5.22 19.95 18.94
N GLN A 97 -3.99 19.78 19.43
CA GLN A 97 -2.82 20.44 18.87
C GLN A 97 -2.40 19.71 17.59
N VAL A 98 -2.56 20.37 16.44
CA VAL A 98 -2.21 19.81 15.14
C VAL A 98 -0.95 20.49 14.61
N ASP A 99 0.15 19.74 14.56
CA ASP A 99 1.36 20.15 13.85
C ASP A 99 1.30 19.66 12.40
N ARG A 100 1.40 20.60 11.46
CA ARG A 100 1.31 20.35 10.02
C ARG A 100 2.67 20.24 9.34
N VAL A 101 3.77 20.43 10.09
CA VAL A 101 5.12 20.29 9.57
C VAL A 101 5.45 18.81 9.39
N LEU A 102 5.70 18.43 8.15
CA LEU A 102 6.20 17.10 7.82
C LEU A 102 7.71 17.05 8.04
N GLU A 103 8.15 16.17 8.93
CA GLU A 103 9.57 15.96 9.23
C GLU A 103 9.94 14.48 9.12
N PRO A 104 11.16 14.16 8.65
CA PRO A 104 11.64 12.77 8.59
C PRO A 104 11.60 12.05 9.95
N SER A 105 11.81 12.79 11.05
CA SER A 105 11.74 12.28 12.42
C SER A 105 10.37 11.69 12.79
N ARG A 106 9.28 12.17 12.17
CA ARG A 106 7.90 11.78 12.51
C ARG A 106 7.50 10.40 11.99
N ILE A 107 8.25 9.82 11.07
CA ILE A 107 7.93 8.51 10.48
C ILE A 107 8.72 7.36 11.09
N VAL A 108 9.54 7.64 12.11
CA VAL A 108 10.41 6.65 12.78
C VAL A 108 9.60 5.54 13.44
N ASP A 109 8.44 5.88 13.99
CA ASP A 109 7.54 4.93 14.65
C ASP A 109 6.51 4.31 13.70
N LEU A 110 6.62 4.57 12.39
CA LEU A 110 5.70 4.03 11.40
C LEU A 110 6.26 2.78 10.71
N TYR A 111 5.34 2.03 10.13
CA TYR A 111 5.63 0.91 9.25
C TYR A 111 5.64 1.38 7.80
N VAL A 112 6.53 0.79 7.02
CA VAL A 112 6.76 1.13 5.61
C VAL A 112 6.54 -0.12 4.76
N SER A 113 5.82 0.00 3.65
CA SER A 113 5.68 -1.05 2.63
C SER A 113 5.83 -0.44 1.24
N SER A 114 6.31 -1.24 0.28
CA SER A 114 6.43 -0.82 -1.12
C SER A 114 6.47 -2.01 -2.06
N GLN A 115 5.71 -1.94 -3.15
CA GLN A 115 5.80 -2.86 -4.29
C GLN A 115 6.67 -2.31 -5.43
N ALA A 116 7.27 -1.13 -5.26
CA ALA A 116 7.96 -0.42 -6.32
C ALA A 116 9.16 -1.23 -6.84
N LYS A 117 9.29 -1.29 -8.16
CA LYS A 117 10.31 -2.09 -8.85
C LYS A 117 11.52 -1.23 -9.22
N PRO A 118 12.75 -1.70 -9.04
CA PRO A 118 13.92 -1.01 -9.57
C PRO A 118 13.83 -0.95 -11.10
N SER A 119 14.41 0.08 -11.69
CA SER A 119 14.46 0.25 -13.15
C SER A 119 15.57 -0.60 -13.75
N SER A 120 16.68 -0.76 -13.03
CA SER A 120 17.75 -1.68 -13.40
C SER A 120 17.38 -3.14 -13.13
N VAL A 121 17.80 -4.05 -14.01
CA VAL A 121 17.64 -5.50 -13.83
C VAL A 121 18.43 -6.01 -12.61
N GLN A 122 19.63 -5.46 -12.40
CA GLN A 122 20.48 -5.72 -11.24
C GLN A 122 20.90 -4.39 -10.62
N PRO A 123 20.07 -3.81 -9.73
CA PRO A 123 20.36 -2.51 -9.13
C PRO A 123 21.62 -2.60 -8.27
N ASP A 124 22.58 -1.69 -8.52
CA ASP A 124 23.74 -1.53 -7.66
C ASP A 124 23.32 -0.81 -6.37
N ILE A 125 23.15 -1.57 -5.30
CA ILE A 125 22.76 -1.00 -4.00
C ILE A 125 23.95 -0.49 -3.17
N GLN A 126 25.20 -0.75 -3.61
CA GLN A 126 26.40 -0.53 -2.79
C GLN A 126 27.02 0.84 -3.06
N ASN A 127 27.18 1.19 -4.34
CA ASN A 127 27.85 2.43 -4.73
C ASN A 127 26.88 3.61 -4.72
N VAL A 128 27.42 4.83 -4.68
CA VAL A 128 26.64 6.07 -4.80
C VAL A 128 26.33 6.34 -6.27
N THR A 129 25.40 5.54 -6.80
CA THR A 129 24.92 5.58 -8.18
C THR A 129 23.40 5.73 -8.17
N ILE A 130 22.89 6.53 -9.10
CA ILE A 130 21.45 6.79 -9.20
C ILE A 130 20.72 5.50 -9.59
N GLU A 131 19.64 5.19 -8.87
CA GLU A 131 18.66 4.17 -9.21
C GLU A 131 17.25 4.77 -9.14
N GLN A 132 16.32 4.20 -9.91
CA GLN A 132 14.91 4.62 -9.94
C GLN A 132 14.00 3.45 -9.56
N PHE A 133 13.12 3.67 -8.59
CA PHE A 133 12.05 2.73 -8.23
C PHE A 133 10.72 3.23 -8.76
N LYS A 134 9.98 2.38 -9.45
CA LYS A 134 8.72 2.72 -10.14
C LYS A 134 7.55 1.95 -9.56
N SER A 135 6.46 2.65 -9.25
CA SER A 135 5.17 2.07 -8.86
C SER A 135 4.24 1.89 -10.07
N ASN A 136 3.15 1.16 -9.86
CA ASN A 136 2.21 0.81 -10.94
C ASN A 136 1.41 2.02 -11.46
N ASP A 137 1.25 3.06 -10.64
CA ASP A 137 0.62 4.34 -10.99
C ASP A 137 1.60 5.34 -11.65
N GLY A 138 2.80 4.90 -12.01
CA GLY A 138 3.83 5.72 -12.65
C GLY A 138 4.66 6.56 -11.67
N GLY A 139 4.42 6.45 -10.37
CA GLY A 139 5.24 7.13 -9.36
C GLY A 139 6.71 6.69 -9.42
N VAL A 140 7.66 7.63 -9.25
CA VAL A 140 9.10 7.34 -9.33
C VAL A 140 9.85 7.93 -8.13
N LEU A 141 10.57 7.07 -7.41
CA LEU A 141 11.59 7.48 -6.44
C LEU A 141 12.96 7.37 -7.12
N THR A 142 13.67 8.50 -7.22
CA THR A 142 15.06 8.53 -7.70
C THR A 142 15.99 8.77 -6.52
N THR A 143 17.00 7.93 -6.34
CA THR A 143 17.95 8.06 -5.22
C THR A 143 19.30 7.44 -5.58
N ASP A 144 20.39 8.05 -5.09
CA ASP A 144 21.74 7.49 -5.12
C ASP A 144 22.18 6.93 -3.76
N HIS A 145 21.36 7.10 -2.71
CA HIS A 145 21.67 6.73 -1.34
C HIS A 145 21.65 5.20 -1.16
N PRO A 146 22.79 4.55 -0.86
CA PRO A 146 22.89 3.09 -0.76
C PRO A 146 21.88 2.45 0.19
N VAL A 147 21.66 3.04 1.37
CA VAL A 147 20.70 2.53 2.35
C VAL A 147 19.27 2.64 1.85
N THR A 148 18.89 3.72 1.16
CA THR A 148 17.56 3.85 0.55
C THR A 148 17.35 2.79 -0.53
N LYS A 149 18.36 2.56 -1.39
CA LYS A 149 18.29 1.51 -2.42
C LYS A 149 18.13 0.11 -1.80
N ALA A 150 18.92 -0.20 -0.77
CA ALA A 150 18.82 -1.47 -0.06
C ALA A 150 17.45 -1.64 0.63
N ALA A 151 16.94 -0.57 1.27
CA ALA A 151 15.64 -0.57 1.94
C ALA A 151 14.50 -0.82 0.95
N MET A 152 14.46 -0.13 -0.20
CA MET A 152 13.43 -0.35 -1.23
C MET A 152 13.44 -1.79 -1.79
N MET A 153 14.63 -2.38 -1.96
CA MET A 153 14.75 -3.78 -2.36
C MET A 153 14.18 -4.73 -1.30
N ILE A 154 14.46 -4.49 -0.01
CA ILE A 154 13.92 -5.26 1.11
C ILE A 154 12.40 -5.14 1.17
N LEU A 155 11.86 -3.91 1.06
CA LEU A 155 10.40 -3.69 1.07
C LEU A 155 9.71 -4.48 -0.04
N ARG A 156 10.29 -4.47 -1.25
CA ARG A 156 9.77 -5.25 -2.38
C ARG A 156 9.82 -6.76 -2.14
N GLU A 157 10.88 -7.27 -1.54
CA GLU A 157 11.03 -8.69 -1.20
C GLU A 157 10.01 -9.14 -0.15
N HIS A 158 9.59 -8.23 0.74
CA HIS A 158 8.63 -8.49 1.81
C HIS A 158 7.18 -8.10 1.46
N TRP A 159 6.95 -7.50 0.30
CA TRP A 159 5.61 -7.07 -0.12
C TRP A 159 4.60 -8.22 -0.04
N PRO A 160 3.37 -8.00 0.47
CA PRO A 160 2.80 -6.74 0.95
C PRO A 160 3.04 -6.39 2.42
N ALA A 161 3.87 -7.14 3.15
CA ALA A 161 4.13 -6.88 4.57
C ALA A 161 4.86 -5.54 4.78
N ALA A 162 4.42 -4.79 5.79
CA ALA A 162 5.06 -3.55 6.19
C ALA A 162 6.13 -3.81 7.27
N ILE A 163 7.23 -3.06 7.24
CA ILE A 163 8.37 -3.18 8.16
C ILE A 163 8.53 -1.85 8.90
N GLY A 164 8.70 -1.89 10.22
CA GLY A 164 8.97 -0.68 11.01
C GLY A 164 10.29 0.00 10.57
N LEU A 165 10.32 1.34 10.54
CA LEU A 165 11.45 2.08 9.95
C LEU A 165 12.81 1.70 10.55
N GLU A 166 12.92 1.63 11.88
CA GLU A 166 14.18 1.26 12.54
C GLU A 166 14.64 -0.14 12.14
N LYS A 167 13.69 -1.09 12.01
CA LYS A 167 14.03 -2.45 11.56
C LYS A 167 14.46 -2.47 10.10
N LEU A 168 13.81 -1.67 9.26
CA LEU A 168 14.17 -1.52 7.85
C LEU A 168 15.58 -0.95 7.70
N LEU A 169 15.92 0.07 8.49
CA LEU A 169 17.26 0.67 8.52
C LEU A 169 18.33 -0.37 8.94
N GLU A 170 18.06 -1.15 9.98
CA GLU A 170 18.94 -2.24 10.43
C GLU A 170 19.19 -3.26 9.32
N LEU A 171 18.13 -3.74 8.67
CA LEU A 171 18.21 -4.71 7.57
C LEU A 171 18.95 -4.14 6.36
N ALA A 172 18.68 -2.89 5.99
CA ALA A 172 19.33 -2.21 4.88
C ALA A 172 20.83 -2.03 5.12
N ARG A 173 21.23 -1.49 6.28
CA ARG A 173 22.65 -1.38 6.65
C ARG A 173 23.33 -2.75 6.76
N GLY A 174 22.66 -3.76 7.30
CA GLY A 174 23.16 -5.13 7.35
C GLY A 174 23.43 -5.72 5.96
N ARG A 175 22.58 -5.43 4.98
CA ARG A 175 22.76 -5.86 3.58
C ARG A 175 23.97 -5.20 2.91
N LEU A 176 24.32 -3.97 3.32
CA LEU A 176 25.51 -3.26 2.86
C LEU A 176 26.79 -3.75 3.60
N GLY A 177 26.72 -3.90 4.92
CA GLY A 177 27.85 -4.25 5.80
C GLY A 177 28.40 -5.67 5.60
N ARG A 178 27.58 -6.64 5.16
CA ARG A 178 28.00 -8.03 4.88
C ARG A 178 29.16 -8.16 3.87
N ARG A 179 29.51 -7.09 3.14
CA ARG A 179 30.67 -7.06 2.23
C ARG A 179 31.91 -6.37 2.83
N ALA A 180 31.74 -5.45 3.78
CA ALA A 180 32.82 -4.66 4.37
C ALA A 180 33.62 -5.42 5.45
N ASP A 181 33.00 -6.39 6.14
CA ASP A 181 33.62 -7.19 7.21
C ASP A 181 34.76 -8.14 6.76
N ARG A 182 35.13 -8.13 5.47
CA ARG A 182 36.31 -8.88 4.97
C ARG A 182 37.63 -8.11 5.12
N GLN A 183 37.62 -6.84 5.51
CA GLN A 183 38.84 -6.02 5.69
C GLN A 183 38.66 -5.00 6.82
N GLY A 184 39.01 -5.31 8.07
CA GLY A 184 38.92 -4.31 9.15
C GLY A 184 39.63 -4.68 10.45
N ASP A 185 40.69 -3.92 10.75
CA ASP A 185 41.62 -4.04 11.88
C ASP A 185 41.03 -3.52 13.22
N ARG A 186 41.31 -4.22 14.33
CA ARG A 186 40.56 -4.16 15.62
C ARG A 186 40.98 -3.04 16.59
N ARG A 187 41.72 -2.01 16.16
CA ARG A 187 42.51 -1.17 17.09
C ARG A 187 41.89 0.14 17.60
N ASN A 188 40.66 0.54 17.26
CA ASN A 188 40.17 1.89 17.64
C ASN A 188 38.70 2.03 18.08
N ARG A 189 38.24 1.21 19.04
CA ARG A 189 36.82 1.08 19.43
C ARG A 189 36.08 2.34 19.94
N ARG A 190 36.75 3.31 20.59
CA ARG A 190 36.04 4.46 21.20
C ARG A 190 35.69 5.58 20.21
N LYS A 191 36.66 6.06 19.42
CA LYS A 191 36.41 7.08 18.36
C LYS A 191 35.52 6.53 17.24
N GLN A 192 35.63 5.23 16.99
CA GLN A 192 34.78 4.53 16.04
C GLN A 192 33.29 4.56 16.45
N SER A 193 32.97 4.46 17.75
CA SER A 193 31.58 4.44 18.23
C SER A 193 30.80 5.76 18.04
N GLU A 194 31.46 6.92 18.10
CA GLU A 194 30.80 8.22 17.90
C GLU A 194 30.60 8.51 16.40
N SER A 195 31.60 8.19 15.58
CA SER A 195 31.51 8.28 14.13
C SER A 195 30.41 7.36 13.57
N GLU A 196 30.32 6.12 14.06
CA GLU A 196 29.29 5.15 13.65
C GLU A 196 27.88 5.62 14.04
N ARG A 197 27.72 6.23 15.22
CA ARG A 197 26.43 6.81 15.64
C ARG A 197 26.00 7.98 14.75
N ASN A 198 26.94 8.85 14.38
CA ASN A 198 26.67 9.97 13.50
C ASN A 198 26.28 9.51 12.09
N GLU A 199 26.97 8.50 11.56
CA GLU A 199 26.62 7.89 10.27
C GLU A 199 25.24 7.23 10.32
N LEU A 200 24.94 6.45 11.37
CA LEU A 200 23.62 5.84 11.56
C LEU A 200 22.51 6.88 11.61
N ASN A 201 22.71 7.98 12.34
CA ASN A 201 21.73 9.06 12.44
C ASN A 201 21.53 9.76 11.09
N ARG A 202 22.61 9.94 10.31
CA ARG A 202 22.53 10.51 8.96
C ARG A 202 21.74 9.59 8.02
N ASP A 203 22.06 8.30 8.02
CA ASP A 203 21.36 7.32 7.18
C ASP A 203 19.88 7.22 7.55
N ARG A 204 19.55 7.27 8.85
CA ARG A 204 18.16 7.32 9.32
C ARG A 204 17.42 8.52 8.72
N LEU A 205 17.98 9.72 8.86
CA LEU A 205 17.34 10.95 8.38
C LEU A 205 17.18 10.95 6.86
N VAL A 206 18.21 10.53 6.11
CA VAL A 206 18.16 10.46 4.65
C VAL A 206 17.17 9.38 4.18
N LEU A 207 17.16 8.20 4.82
CA LEU A 207 16.17 7.17 4.52
C LEU A 207 14.75 7.68 4.77
N ALA A 208 14.53 8.29 5.94
CA ALA A 208 13.22 8.79 6.34
C ALA A 208 12.72 9.92 5.41
N ASP A 209 13.58 10.87 5.03
CA ASP A 209 13.25 11.95 4.09
C ASP A 209 12.86 11.38 2.72
N ASN A 210 13.65 10.45 2.18
CA ASN A 210 13.35 9.82 0.89
C ASN A 210 12.00 9.07 0.91
N LEU A 211 11.72 8.32 1.98
CA LEU A 211 10.47 7.56 2.12
C LEU A 211 9.26 8.48 2.33
N LEU A 212 9.41 9.55 3.11
CA LEU A 212 8.37 10.55 3.33
C LEU A 212 8.01 11.27 2.03
N ARG A 213 9.02 11.69 1.24
CA ARG A 213 8.80 12.28 -0.09
C ARG A 213 8.13 11.31 -1.04
N ALA A 214 8.57 10.05 -1.05
CA ALA A 214 7.98 9.01 -1.87
C ALA A 214 6.50 8.76 -1.51
N PHE A 215 6.16 8.73 -0.22
CA PHE A 215 4.78 8.62 0.26
C PHE A 215 3.92 9.83 -0.14
N ALA A 216 4.44 11.05 0.05
CA ALA A 216 3.73 12.27 -0.31
C ALA A 216 3.41 12.31 -1.80
N TYR A 217 4.32 11.83 -2.65
CA TYR A 217 4.14 11.76 -4.09
C TYR A 217 3.21 10.61 -4.51
N SER A 218 3.44 9.41 -3.96
CA SER A 218 2.64 8.24 -4.27
C SER A 218 2.53 7.21 -3.16
N THR A 219 1.30 6.96 -2.73
CA THR A 219 0.91 5.86 -1.85
C THR A 219 1.15 4.46 -2.45
N GLN A 220 1.30 4.33 -3.78
CA GLN A 220 1.70 3.07 -4.42
C GLN A 220 3.23 2.92 -4.55
N LEU A 221 3.97 4.02 -4.40
CA LEU A 221 5.43 4.04 -4.37
C LEU A 221 5.93 3.67 -2.98
N VAL A 222 5.42 4.34 -1.95
CA VAL A 222 5.65 4.00 -0.54
C VAL A 222 4.36 4.21 0.22
N LYS A 223 3.95 3.23 1.02
CA LYS A 223 2.85 3.35 1.97
C LYS A 223 3.41 3.40 3.38
N LEU A 224 3.02 4.43 4.12
CA LEU A 224 3.26 4.57 5.55
C LEU A 224 2.02 4.12 6.32
N SER A 225 2.20 3.42 7.43
CA SER A 225 1.10 2.91 8.24
C SER A 225 1.45 2.96 9.72
N ALA A 226 0.49 3.37 10.54
CA ALA A 226 0.64 3.36 12.01
C ALA A 226 0.35 1.98 12.63
N PHE A 227 -0.19 1.05 11.83
CA PHE A 227 -0.58 -0.28 12.25
C PHE A 227 -0.38 -1.28 11.11
N THR A 228 -0.09 -2.54 11.44
CA THR A 228 0.01 -3.64 10.48
C THR A 228 -1.02 -4.72 10.82
N PRO A 229 -1.92 -5.09 9.90
CA PRO A 229 -2.84 -6.19 10.13
C PRO A 229 -2.10 -7.53 10.18
N ASN A 230 -2.65 -8.49 10.92
CA ASN A 230 -2.09 -9.84 11.03
C ASN A 230 -2.46 -10.67 9.79
N PHE A 231 -1.56 -10.73 8.82
CA PHE A 231 -1.64 -11.63 7.66
C PHE A 231 -0.29 -12.31 7.42
N THR A 232 -0.29 -13.37 6.62
CA THR A 232 0.93 -14.08 6.20
C THR A 232 1.12 -13.99 4.69
N THR A 233 2.36 -13.79 4.26
CA THR A 233 2.77 -13.92 2.86
C THR A 233 3.31 -15.32 2.53
N THR A 234 3.49 -16.15 3.55
CA THR A 234 3.95 -17.54 3.41
C THR A 234 2.75 -18.47 3.50
N VAL A 235 2.56 -19.28 2.44
CA VAL A 235 1.51 -20.29 2.37
C VAL A 235 1.92 -21.50 3.21
N SER A 236 1.12 -21.85 4.22
CA SER A 236 1.38 -23.03 5.04
C SER A 236 0.93 -24.32 4.37
N ARG A 237 1.25 -25.47 4.99
CA ARG A 237 0.78 -26.78 4.52
C ARG A 237 -0.75 -26.90 4.53
N ARG A 238 -1.42 -26.19 5.44
CA ARG A 238 -2.88 -26.16 5.58
C ARG A 238 -3.33 -24.71 5.65
N PRO A 239 -3.48 -24.03 4.49
CA PRO A 239 -3.70 -22.61 4.45
C PRO A 239 -5.00 -22.20 5.15
N ILE A 240 -4.95 -21.07 5.83
CA ILE A 240 -6.06 -20.42 6.51
C ILE A 240 -6.23 -19.02 5.90
N ALA A 241 -7.40 -18.78 5.31
CA ALA A 241 -7.79 -17.46 4.83
C ALA A 241 -8.64 -16.71 5.86
N SER A 242 -8.73 -15.38 5.69
CA SER A 242 -9.62 -14.52 6.49
C SER A 242 -11.04 -15.09 6.55
N PRO A 243 -11.64 -15.29 7.75
CA PRO A 243 -13.01 -15.76 7.87
C PRO A 243 -14.03 -14.88 7.13
N VAL A 244 -13.81 -13.56 7.13
CA VAL A 244 -14.67 -12.61 6.41
C VAL A 244 -14.56 -12.82 4.89
N ALA A 245 -13.34 -12.92 4.37
CA ALA A 245 -13.13 -13.11 2.93
C ALA A 245 -13.68 -14.47 2.45
N ARG A 246 -13.57 -15.51 3.29
CA ARG A 246 -14.15 -16.83 3.02
C ARG A 246 -15.67 -16.77 2.88
N THR A 247 -16.35 -16.07 3.80
CA THR A 247 -17.80 -15.89 3.74
C THR A 247 -18.21 -15.06 2.51
N GLN A 248 -17.55 -13.93 2.26
CA GLN A 248 -17.86 -13.05 1.13
C GLN A 248 -17.66 -13.73 -0.24
N ALA A 249 -16.68 -14.63 -0.37
CA ALA A 249 -16.41 -15.34 -1.63
C ALA A 249 -17.56 -16.27 -2.06
N VAL A 250 -18.40 -16.72 -1.11
CA VAL A 250 -19.60 -17.52 -1.40
C VAL A 250 -20.63 -16.65 -2.11
N ASP A 251 -20.86 -15.43 -1.62
CA ASP A 251 -21.92 -14.54 -2.08
C ASP A 251 -21.53 -13.74 -3.33
N GLY A 252 -20.25 -13.43 -3.51
CA GLY A 252 -19.81 -12.55 -4.59
C GLY A 252 -18.35 -12.73 -5.02
N ALA A 253 -18.00 -12.01 -6.09
CA ALA A 253 -16.65 -12.02 -6.66
C ALA A 253 -15.73 -10.96 -6.04
N VAL A 254 -16.20 -10.14 -5.10
CA VAL A 254 -15.40 -9.10 -4.45
C VAL A 254 -15.35 -9.38 -2.96
N VAL A 255 -14.14 -9.52 -2.41
CA VAL A 255 -13.90 -9.76 -0.98
C VAL A 255 -13.05 -8.63 -0.39
N THR A 256 -13.09 -8.50 0.93
CA THR A 256 -12.29 -7.53 1.70
C THR A 256 -11.01 -8.19 2.21
N SER A 257 -9.86 -7.62 1.86
CA SER A 257 -8.55 -8.07 2.38
C SER A 257 -8.35 -7.66 3.84
N LEU A 258 -7.32 -8.22 4.49
CA LEU A 258 -6.92 -7.81 5.84
C LEU A 258 -6.35 -6.39 5.89
N GLN A 259 -6.00 -5.82 4.73
CA GLN A 259 -5.62 -4.42 4.58
C GLN A 259 -6.81 -3.50 4.26
N HIS A 260 -8.04 -4.02 4.29
CA HIS A 260 -9.27 -3.31 3.93
C HIS A 260 -9.35 -2.90 2.45
N ASP A 261 -8.64 -3.60 1.58
CA ASP A 261 -8.74 -3.42 0.13
C ASP A 261 -9.82 -4.32 -0.47
N ARG A 262 -10.42 -3.87 -1.57
CA ARG A 262 -11.34 -4.69 -2.38
C ARG A 262 -10.56 -5.57 -3.33
N VAL A 263 -10.69 -6.89 -3.19
CA VAL A 263 -10.03 -7.89 -4.04
C VAL A 263 -11.07 -8.59 -4.90
N ARG A 264 -10.94 -8.49 -6.22
CA ARG A 264 -11.82 -9.19 -7.16
C ARG A 264 -11.25 -10.58 -7.47
N LEU A 265 -12.04 -11.61 -7.16
CA LEU A 265 -11.74 -13.01 -7.35
C LEU A 265 -12.21 -13.50 -8.73
N THR A 266 -11.46 -14.41 -9.33
CA THR A 266 -11.91 -15.26 -10.44
C THR A 266 -12.84 -16.36 -9.92
N ASP A 267 -13.55 -17.06 -10.81
CA ASP A 267 -14.45 -18.15 -10.42
C ASP A 267 -13.72 -19.28 -9.68
N VAL A 268 -12.51 -19.63 -10.12
CA VAL A 268 -11.68 -20.63 -9.42
C VAL A 268 -11.31 -20.16 -8.02
N GLN A 269 -10.94 -18.88 -7.87
CA GLN A 269 -10.59 -18.30 -6.57
C GLN A 269 -11.79 -18.23 -5.63
N ARG A 270 -13.00 -17.95 -6.14
CA ARG A 270 -14.25 -17.97 -5.36
C ARG A 270 -14.57 -19.36 -4.80
N VAL A 271 -14.27 -20.41 -5.56
CA VAL A 271 -14.44 -21.79 -5.11
C VAL A 271 -13.35 -22.20 -4.11
N LEU A 272 -12.10 -21.80 -4.37
CA LEU A 272 -10.95 -22.19 -3.54
C LEU A 272 -10.91 -21.47 -2.20
N LEU A 273 -11.15 -20.15 -2.16
CA LEU A 273 -10.96 -19.34 -0.95
C LEU A 273 -11.76 -19.86 0.26
N PRO A 274 -13.06 -20.25 0.13
CA PRO A 274 -13.83 -20.83 1.22
C PRO A 274 -13.25 -22.14 1.79
N LEU A 275 -12.46 -22.89 1.02
CA LEU A 275 -11.86 -24.17 1.44
C LEU A 275 -10.63 -24.00 2.35
N LEU A 276 -10.07 -22.78 2.42
CA LEU A 276 -8.85 -22.45 3.17
C LEU A 276 -9.18 -22.16 4.64
N ASP A 277 -9.60 -23.18 5.38
CA ASP A 277 -9.95 -23.13 6.80
C ASP A 277 -8.92 -23.79 7.73
N GLY A 278 -7.78 -24.22 7.17
CA GLY A 278 -6.75 -24.96 7.91
C GLY A 278 -7.03 -26.45 8.12
N SER A 279 -8.16 -26.98 7.66
CA SER A 279 -8.45 -28.42 7.74
C SER A 279 -7.86 -29.21 6.57
N ARG A 280 -7.66 -28.57 5.41
CA ARG A 280 -7.24 -29.21 4.16
C ARG A 280 -5.78 -28.92 3.86
N ASP A 281 -5.04 -29.96 3.48
CA ASP A 281 -3.72 -29.79 2.87
C ASP A 281 -3.82 -29.74 1.34
N ARG A 282 -2.68 -29.52 0.69
CA ARG A 282 -2.59 -29.40 -0.78
C ARG A 282 -3.25 -30.56 -1.52
N THR A 283 -3.09 -31.78 -1.02
CA THR A 283 -3.67 -32.98 -1.64
C THR A 283 -5.19 -32.92 -1.58
N ALA A 284 -5.75 -32.65 -0.40
CA ALA A 284 -7.19 -32.53 -0.18
C ALA A 284 -7.83 -31.37 -0.96
N LEU A 285 -7.14 -30.24 -1.10
CA LEU A 285 -7.61 -29.11 -1.91
C LEU A 285 -7.74 -29.49 -3.39
N LEU A 286 -6.75 -30.21 -3.94
CA LEU A 286 -6.80 -30.66 -5.33
C LEU A 286 -7.91 -31.68 -5.58
N ASP A 287 -8.12 -32.60 -4.63
CA ASP A 287 -9.20 -33.58 -4.73
C ASP A 287 -10.57 -32.89 -4.74
N GLU A 288 -10.80 -31.94 -3.83
CA GLU A 288 -12.04 -31.17 -3.76
C GLU A 288 -12.30 -30.34 -5.04
N LEU A 289 -11.28 -29.65 -5.56
CA LEU A 289 -11.41 -28.87 -6.79
C LEU A 289 -11.70 -29.76 -8.00
N ALA A 290 -11.01 -30.90 -8.12
CA ALA A 290 -11.25 -31.86 -9.20
C ALA A 290 -12.67 -32.45 -9.13
N SER A 291 -13.14 -32.83 -7.93
CA SER A 291 -14.50 -33.32 -7.74
C SER A 291 -15.56 -32.30 -8.14
N ARG A 292 -15.37 -31.01 -7.79
CA ARG A 292 -16.30 -29.93 -8.18
C ARG A 292 -16.31 -29.69 -9.69
N ALA A 293 -15.14 -29.67 -10.32
CA ALA A 293 -15.03 -29.48 -11.76
C ALA A 293 -15.73 -30.60 -12.55
N VAL A 294 -15.61 -31.85 -12.10
CA VAL A 294 -16.31 -33.00 -12.70
C VAL A 294 -17.82 -32.93 -12.48
N ALA A 295 -18.28 -32.48 -11.30
CA ALA A 295 -19.70 -32.31 -11.03
C ALA A 295 -20.37 -31.23 -11.93
N THR A 296 -19.59 -30.26 -12.40
CA THR A 296 -20.06 -29.18 -13.30
C THR A 296 -19.80 -29.43 -14.78
N GLY A 297 -19.05 -30.48 -15.15
CA GLY A 297 -18.59 -30.73 -16.51
C GLY A 297 -19.15 -32.02 -17.15
N PRO A 298 -19.15 -32.14 -18.49
CA PRO A 298 -19.56 -33.36 -19.18
C PRO A 298 -18.38 -34.36 -19.23
N ALA A 299 -18.21 -35.18 -18.19
CA ALA A 299 -17.70 -36.58 -18.22
C ALA A 299 -16.97 -36.94 -16.91
N ALA A 300 -17.46 -37.98 -16.25
CA ALA A 300 -16.83 -38.63 -15.10
C ALA A 300 -15.91 -39.79 -15.55
N ASP A 301 -14.82 -39.48 -16.26
CA ASP A 301 -13.76 -40.46 -16.56
C ASP A 301 -12.61 -40.34 -15.53
N PRO A 302 -12.24 -41.42 -14.81
CA PRO A 302 -11.09 -41.45 -13.90
C PRO A 302 -9.77 -40.96 -14.51
N THR A 303 -9.56 -41.18 -15.81
CA THR A 303 -8.36 -40.76 -16.55
C THR A 303 -8.33 -39.24 -16.77
N ALA A 304 -9.52 -38.64 -16.97
CA ALA A 304 -9.69 -37.19 -17.02
C ALA A 304 -9.42 -36.55 -15.65
N LEU A 305 -9.77 -37.23 -14.56
CA LEU A 305 -9.58 -36.74 -13.19
C LEU A 305 -8.10 -36.63 -12.80
N HIS A 306 -7.27 -37.61 -13.19
CA HIS A 306 -5.82 -37.54 -12.96
C HIS A 306 -5.15 -36.43 -13.78
N SER A 307 -5.54 -36.28 -15.06
CA SER A 307 -5.02 -35.22 -15.94
C SER A 307 -5.43 -33.83 -15.44
N LEU A 308 -6.68 -33.68 -14.99
CA LEU A 308 -7.21 -32.46 -14.40
C LEU A 308 -6.49 -32.10 -13.10
N ARG A 309 -6.20 -33.08 -12.23
CA ARG A 309 -5.45 -32.86 -10.98
C ARG A 309 -4.07 -32.25 -11.23
N ASN A 310 -3.35 -32.73 -12.24
CA ASN A 310 -2.03 -32.21 -12.59
C ASN A 310 -2.08 -30.78 -13.15
N ALA A 311 -3.10 -30.47 -13.96
CA ALA A 311 -3.33 -29.10 -14.43
C ALA A 311 -3.65 -28.16 -13.26
N LEU A 312 -4.56 -28.56 -12.37
CA LEU A 312 -4.95 -27.80 -11.18
C LEU A 312 -3.81 -27.60 -10.17
N ALA A 313 -2.82 -28.49 -10.15
CA ALA A 313 -1.70 -28.40 -9.21
C ALA A 313 -0.85 -27.14 -9.40
N THR A 314 -0.56 -26.78 -10.65
CA THR A 314 0.20 -25.55 -10.97
C THR A 314 -0.65 -24.31 -10.69
N ASP A 315 -1.94 -24.36 -11.04
CA ASP A 315 -2.88 -23.26 -10.82
C ASP A 315 -3.13 -23.01 -9.33
N LEU A 316 -3.18 -24.06 -8.50
CA LEU A 316 -3.38 -23.95 -7.07
C LEU A 316 -2.28 -23.12 -6.40
N ASP A 317 -1.01 -23.38 -6.73
CA ASP A 317 0.11 -22.66 -6.12
C ASP A 317 0.11 -21.18 -6.56
N LEU A 318 -0.32 -20.88 -7.79
CA LEU A 318 -0.53 -19.50 -8.26
C LEU A 318 -1.64 -18.80 -7.50
N HIS A 319 -2.78 -19.45 -7.27
CA HIS A 319 -3.90 -18.88 -6.53
C HIS A 319 -3.58 -18.67 -5.03
N LEU A 320 -2.84 -19.60 -4.41
CA LEU A 320 -2.41 -19.44 -3.02
C LEU A 320 -1.43 -18.28 -2.86
N ARG A 321 -0.49 -18.09 -3.82
CA ARG A 321 0.38 -16.91 -3.86
C ARG A 321 -0.42 -15.62 -4.08
N TYR A 322 -1.41 -15.64 -4.97
CA TYR A 322 -2.31 -14.50 -5.14
C TYR A 322 -3.00 -14.12 -3.82
N PHE A 323 -3.56 -15.08 -3.08
CA PHE A 323 -4.16 -14.78 -1.77
C PHE A 323 -3.16 -14.21 -0.76
N ALA A 324 -1.91 -14.68 -0.78
CA ALA A 324 -0.85 -14.12 0.05
C ALA A 324 -0.49 -12.67 -0.35
N GLU A 325 -0.31 -12.40 -1.65
CA GLU A 325 -0.01 -11.08 -2.20
C GLU A 325 -1.11 -10.05 -1.96
N PHE A 326 -2.36 -10.50 -1.90
CA PHE A 326 -3.53 -9.67 -1.60
C PHE A 326 -3.94 -9.69 -0.13
N SER A 327 -3.08 -10.18 0.77
CA SER A 327 -3.30 -10.15 2.24
C SER A 327 -4.62 -10.82 2.66
N LEU A 328 -4.93 -11.97 2.07
CA LEU A 328 -6.12 -12.76 2.37
C LEU A 328 -5.83 -13.96 3.29
N LEU A 329 -4.55 -14.30 3.52
CA LEU A 329 -4.13 -15.43 4.34
C LEU A 329 -3.72 -14.99 5.75
N ILE A 330 -4.09 -15.79 6.76
CA ILE A 330 -3.72 -15.62 8.17
C ILE A 330 -2.88 -16.77 8.72
N GLY A 331 -2.76 -17.88 7.99
CA GLY A 331 -2.02 -19.05 8.45
C GLY A 331 -1.83 -20.13 7.41
#